data_AF-A0A9E3XQQ5-F1
#
_entry.id   AF-A0A9E3XQQ5-F1
#
_cell.length_a   1.000
_cell.length_b   1.000
_cell.length_c   1.000
_cell.angle_alpha   90.00
_cell.angle_beta   90.00
_cell.angle_gamma   90.00
#
_symmetry.space_group_name_H-M   'P 1'
#
loop_
_entity.id
_entity.type
_entity.pdbx_description
1 polymer ?
#
loop_
_entity_poly.entity_id
_entity_poly.type
_entity_poly.pdbx_seq_one_letter_code
_entity_poly.pdbx_strand_id
1 'polypeptide(L)' 'LLPCNVIVYVDDASGDTIVSAVDAAQMLSIVGRDELEPIAAEVRERLGRVIAAIPDLLTFGGASRGPGNDVGP' A
#
# COMPACT_ATOMS: atom_id res chain seq x y z
N LEU A 1 12.58 8.86 2.26
CA LEU A 1 11.47 8.00 1.86
C LEU A 1 10.16 8.79 1.94
N LEU A 2 10.09 9.87 1.19
CA LEU A 2 8.91 10.73 1.02
C LEU A 2 8.84 11.03 -0.48
N PRO A 3 7.64 11.11 -1.07
CA PRO A 3 6.31 11.15 -0.45
C PRO A 3 5.68 9.78 -0.17
N CYS A 4 4.49 9.76 0.48
CA CYS A 4 3.66 8.57 0.64
C CYS A 4 2.97 8.21 -0.69
N ASN A 5 3.65 7.43 -1.51
CA ASN A 5 3.21 7.14 -2.88
C ASN A 5 1.90 6.34 -2.91
N VAL A 6 1.05 6.70 -3.88
CA VAL A 6 -0.16 5.98 -4.26
C VAL A 6 -0.06 5.67 -5.75
N ILE A 7 -0.39 4.44 -6.13
CA ILE A 7 -0.38 3.96 -7.51
C ILE A 7 -1.82 3.66 -7.91
N VAL A 8 -2.21 4.12 -9.10
CA VAL A 8 -3.51 3.83 -9.71
C VAL A 8 -3.28 3.20 -11.07
N TYR A 9 -3.86 2.02 -11.31
CA TYR A 9 -3.76 1.32 -12.58
C TYR A 9 -5.05 0.54 -12.85
N VAL A 10 -5.18 -0.07 -14.02
CA VAL A 10 -6.27 -0.99 -14.34
C VAL A 10 -5.69 -2.39 -14.36
N ASP A 11 -6.34 -3.33 -13.68
CA ASP A 11 -5.99 -4.74 -13.79
C ASP A 11 -6.47 -5.27 -15.15
N ASP A 12 -5.53 -5.71 -15.99
CA ASP A 12 -5.83 -6.11 -17.36
C ASP A 12 -6.75 -7.35 -17.47
N ALA A 13 -6.80 -8.18 -16.42
CA ALA A 13 -7.58 -9.42 -16.43
C ALA A 13 -9.03 -9.20 -16.01
N SER A 14 -9.26 -8.40 -14.98
CA SER A 14 -10.59 -8.07 -14.46
C SER A 14 -11.20 -6.82 -15.10
N GLY A 15 -10.37 -5.89 -15.57
CA GLY A 15 -10.77 -4.55 -15.97
C GLY A 15 -11.01 -3.60 -14.79
N ASP A 16 -10.76 -4.05 -13.55
CA ASP A 16 -10.99 -3.26 -12.36
C ASP A 16 -9.92 -2.17 -12.22
N THR A 17 -10.33 -0.98 -11.79
CA THR A 17 -9.36 0.03 -11.35
C THR A 17 -8.73 -0.47 -10.05
N ILE A 18 -7.42 -0.40 -9.92
CA ILE A 18 -6.65 -0.70 -8.72
C ILE A 18 -5.98 0.54 -8.15
N VAL A 19 -6.24 0.83 -6.87
CA VAL A 19 -5.56 1.88 -6.09
C VAL A 19 -4.79 1.21 -4.95
N SER A 20 -3.48 1.41 -4.93
CA SER A 20 -2.59 0.88 -3.89
C SER A 20 -1.78 2.01 -3.26
N ALA A 21 -1.67 2.00 -1.93
CA ALA A 21 -0.89 2.96 -1.17
C ALA A 21 0.27 2.26 -0.45
N VAL A 22 1.41 2.94 -0.35
CA VAL A 22 2.57 2.44 0.40
C VAL A 22 2.25 2.33 1.90
N ASP A 23 2.71 1.27 2.55
CA ASP A 23 2.64 1.16 4.01
C ASP A 23 3.73 2.04 4.66
N ALA A 24 3.29 3.14 5.28
CA ALA A 24 4.18 4.11 5.92
C ALA A 24 5.00 3.50 7.07
N ALA A 25 4.47 2.50 7.79
CA ALA A 25 5.19 1.83 8.87
C ALA A 25 6.33 0.99 8.32
N GLN A 26 6.07 0.19 7.28
CA GLN A 26 7.13 -0.58 6.62
C GLN A 26 8.18 0.31 5.95
N MET A 27 7.76 1.44 5.38
CA MET A 27 8.69 2.36 4.73
C MET A 27 9.59 3.09 5.74
N LEU A 28 9.03 3.55 6.86
CA LEU A 28 9.80 4.30 7.86
C LEU A 28 10.67 3.42 8.77
N SER A 29 10.33 2.13 8.93
CA SER A 29 11.18 1.18 9.68
C SER A 29 12.60 1.04 9.08
N ILE A 30 12.75 1.25 7.76
CA ILE A 30 14.06 1.23 7.07
C ILE A 30 14.98 2.36 7.57
N VAL A 31 14.42 3.46 8.04
CA VAL A 31 15.19 4.61 8.55
C VAL A 31 15.85 4.30 9.90
N GLY A 32 15.39 3.27 10.62
CA GLY A 32 15.97 2.82 11.89
C GLY A 32 15.86 3.85 13.01
N ARG A 33 14.75 4.59 13.06
CA ARG A 33 14.49 5.63 14.04
C ARG A 33 13.15 5.41 14.75
N ASP A 34 13.22 4.85 15.95
CA ASP A 34 12.05 4.51 16.78
C ASP A 34 11.17 5.73 17.12
N GLU A 35 11.77 6.92 17.17
CA GLU A 35 11.07 8.20 17.36
C GLU A 35 10.03 8.50 16.25
N LEU A 36 10.13 7.82 15.10
CA LEU A 36 9.21 7.98 13.97
C LEU A 36 8.02 7.02 14.01
N GLU A 37 8.02 6.00 14.87
CA GLU A 37 6.93 5.02 14.97
C GLU A 37 5.55 5.67 15.18
N PRO A 38 5.39 6.67 16.07
CA PRO A 38 4.09 7.34 16.25
C PRO A 38 3.62 8.05 14.97
N ILE A 39 4.55 8.67 14.24
CA ILE A 39 4.27 9.36 12.98
C ILE A 39 3.90 8.34 11.90
N ALA A 40 4.61 7.21 11.85
CA ALA A 40 4.34 6.15 10.90
C ALA A 40 2.96 5.53 11.10
N ALA A 41 2.57 5.30 12.36
CA ALA A 41 1.25 4.82 12.74
C ALA A 41 0.15 5.82 12.33
N GLU A 42 0.34 7.11 12.59
CA GLU A 42 -0.61 8.16 12.22
C GLU A 42 -0.80 8.25 10.69
N VAL A 43 0.30 8.22 9.93
CA VAL A 43 0.23 8.27 8.46
C VAL A 43 -0.48 7.03 7.92
N ARG A 44 -0.17 5.85 8.46
CA ARG A 44 -0.83 4.58 8.08
C ARG A 44 -2.33 4.63 8.34
N GLU A 45 -2.76 5.15 9.49
CA GLU A 45 -4.19 5.32 9.80
C GLU A 45 -4.87 6.26 8.80
N ARG A 46 -4.25 7.43 8.55
CA ARG A 46 -4.82 8.44 7.64
C ARG A 46 -4.95 7.91 6.22
N LEU A 47 -3.92 7.26 5.69
CA LEU A 47 -3.96 6.64 4.36
C LEU A 47 -4.97 5.49 4.28
N GLY A 48 -5.02 4.65 5.32
CA GLY A 48 -6.00 3.56 5.41
C GLY A 48 -7.44 4.08 5.32
N ARG A 49 -7.75 5.19 6.00
CA ARG A 49 -9.08 5.83 5.90
C ARG A 49 -9.41 6.31 4.49
N VAL A 50 -8.44 6.90 3.79
CA VAL A 50 -8.66 7.38 2.41
C VAL A 50 -8.93 6.21 1.47
N ILE A 51 -8.16 5.12 1.59
CA ILE A 51 -8.36 3.93 0.75
C ILE A 51 -9.69 3.25 1.07
N ALA A 52 -10.06 3.13 2.34
CA ALA A 52 -11.36 2.56 2.73
C ALA A 52 -12.57 3.38 2.27
N ALA A 53 -12.38 4.67 1.96
CA ALA A 53 -13.44 5.53 1.41
C ALA A 53 -13.63 5.34 -0.10
N ILE A 54 -12.80 4.54 -0.78
CA ILE A 54 -12.90 4.26 -2.21
C ILE A 54 -13.72 2.97 -2.38
N PRO A 55 -14.98 3.06 -2.84
CA PRO A 55 -15.95 1.96 -2.74
C PRO A 55 -15.67 0.76 -3.67
N ASP A 56 -14.83 0.92 -4.70
CA ASP A 56 -14.66 -0.08 -5.77
C ASP A 56 -13.37 -0.90 -5.67
N LEU A 57 -12.67 -0.89 -4.53
CA LEU A 57 -11.27 -1.33 -4.52
C LEU A 57 -10.74 -1.85 -3.19
N LEU A 58 -10.30 -3.11 -3.16
CA LEU A 58 -9.50 -3.64 -2.04
C LEU A 58 -8.15 -4.18 -2.52
N THR A 59 -7.08 -3.45 -2.19
CA THR A 59 -5.96 -4.00 -1.41
C THR A 59 -5.14 -2.87 -0.78
N PHE A 60 -5.11 -2.83 0.56
CA PHE A 60 -4.16 -2.02 1.33
C PHE A 60 -3.10 -2.95 1.90
N GLY A 61 -1.83 -2.78 1.50
CA GLY A 61 -0.69 -3.44 2.11
C GLY A 61 -0.70 -4.98 2.10
N GLY A 62 -0.26 -5.58 1.00
CA GLY A 62 0.39 -6.89 1.02
C GLY A 62 -0.47 -8.12 1.34
N ALA A 63 -1.26 -8.59 0.37
CA ALA A 63 -1.45 -10.02 0.15
C ALA A 63 -1.72 -10.24 -1.34
N SER A 64 -0.67 -10.56 -2.10
CA SER A 64 -0.84 -11.06 -3.45
C SER A 64 -1.52 -12.42 -3.36
N ARG A 65 -2.75 -12.51 -3.87
CA ARG A 65 -3.29 -13.78 -4.31
C ARG A 65 -3.80 -13.62 -5.74
N GLY A 66 -2.84 -13.52 -6.66
CA GLY A 66 -3.06 -13.78 -8.08
C GLY A 66 -2.46 -15.15 -8.45
N PRO A 67 -3.09 -15.91 -9.35
CA PRO A 67 -2.52 -17.16 -9.85
C PRO A 67 -1.37 -16.82 -10.81
N GLY A 68 -0.14 -17.19 -10.46
CA GLY A 68 0.96 -17.27 -11.43
C GLY A 68 2.02 -16.18 -11.34
N ASN A 69 2.73 -16.08 -10.21
CA ASN A 69 4.08 -15.49 -10.26
C ASN A 69 5.13 -16.51 -9.83
N ASP A 70 5.35 -17.47 -10.72
CA ASP A 70 6.57 -18.26 -10.78
C ASP A 70 7.56 -17.51 -11.68
N VAL A 71 8.38 -16.62 -11.10
CA VAL A 71 9.59 -16.16 -11.76
C VAL A 71 10.73 -16.27 -10.76
N GLY A 72 11.42 -17.39 -10.82
CA GLY A 72 12.84 -17.47 -10.47
C GLY A 72 13.69 -17.40 -11.74
N PRO A 73 15.02 -17.59 -11.65
CA PRO A 73 15.86 -17.60 -10.45
C PRO A 73 16.35 -16.20 -10.04
#